data_AF-A0A1F5NHL9-F1
#
_entry.id   AF-A0A1F5NHL9-F1
#
_cell.length_a   1.000
_cell.length_b   1.000
_cell.length_c   1.000
_cell.angle_alpha   90.00
_cell.angle_beta   90.00
_cell.angle_gamma   90.00
#
_symmetry.space_group_name_H-M   'P 1'
#
loop_
_entity.id
_entity.type
_entity.pdbx_description
1 polymer ?
#
loop_
_entity_poly.entity_id
_entity_poly.type
_entity_poly.pdbx_seq_one_letter_code
_entity_poly.pdbx_strand_id
1 'polypeptide(L)'
;MTKKSNQEAIIEFNPKLPRLSASESKVLKLLVEAAKLIAPIYLEQEKQSESGINRKEIEEAGKKDPAFLSQYTVIEKVNGKLVATAYHVKYAKLLAPIAEKLEKAASITDNREFGNALRIQAKALLTGSYNEAIIAWLKNKPYILDISIGPVDHFDDQLFFRKASYQAWVGIVNATDTEKLNNYKAITLSARRKTEVPQKRVDNRDKVKAKVIDVLIFSGFMARTKFVGVNLPMDVNIVEKYGSEITLFNQPNDLRLKEQILPSFSNIFSQSFREGFSQEDLRKGNLGYIAIHELAHSYLYYRNASKNLKDLFICIYELAATVLGLRMAGPLLLEDVITSKRLESMIVAFICRSFYLIKKAKTDKPMVNRVLGSAIFINFMLENGALKQRDGMVIANFMKIFIALQELSFILEQLLSSGTRKDTETFIKKYGYLNESFERYIL
;
A
#
# COMPACT_ATOMS: atom_id res chain seq x y z
N MET A 1 12.60 17.20 21.74
CA MET A 1 12.36 16.13 20.73
C MET A 1 10.97 16.19 20.07
N THR A 2 10.01 16.98 20.57
CA THR A 2 8.59 16.98 20.15
C THR A 2 8.24 17.69 18.83
N LYS A 3 9.03 18.67 18.38
CA LYS A 3 8.74 19.38 17.11
C LYS A 3 9.17 18.61 15.85
N LYS A 4 10.25 17.81 15.97
CA LYS A 4 10.82 17.02 14.86
C LYS A 4 9.99 15.75 14.58
N SER A 5 9.48 15.08 15.62
CA SER A 5 8.59 13.91 15.46
C SER A 5 7.23 14.28 14.86
N ASN A 6 6.65 15.43 15.22
CA ASN A 6 5.39 15.90 14.64
C ASN A 6 5.51 16.25 13.15
N GLN A 7 6.68 16.75 12.70
CA GLN A 7 6.95 17.04 11.28
C GLN A 7 7.07 15.78 10.43
N GLU A 8 7.38 14.61 11.02
CA GLU A 8 7.49 13.36 10.27
C GLU A 8 6.14 12.64 10.08
N ALA A 9 5.15 12.94 10.92
CA ALA A 9 3.81 12.34 10.85
C ALA A 9 2.82 13.17 9.99
N ILE A 10 3.26 14.26 9.37
CA ILE A 10 2.46 15.06 8.42
C ILE A 10 3.33 15.42 7.22
N ILE A 11 2.81 15.25 6.01
CA ILE A 11 3.41 15.76 4.78
C ILE A 11 2.35 16.55 4.04
N GLU A 12 2.62 17.83 3.82
CA GLU A 12 1.79 18.70 2.99
C GLU A 12 2.35 18.78 1.57
N PHE A 13 1.46 18.81 0.60
CA PHE A 13 1.75 18.88 -0.82
C PHE A 13 1.02 20.08 -1.42
N ASN A 14 1.61 20.64 -2.49
CA ASN A 14 1.04 21.78 -3.20
C ASN A 14 0.74 21.42 -4.66
N PRO A 15 -0.21 20.50 -4.93
CA PRO A 15 -0.58 20.18 -6.30
C PRO A 15 -1.30 21.35 -6.97
N LYS A 16 -1.26 21.39 -8.30
CA LYS A 16 -2.09 22.32 -9.08
C LYS A 16 -3.54 21.86 -9.01
N LEU A 17 -4.39 22.62 -8.31
CA LEU A 17 -5.80 22.28 -8.14
C LEU A 17 -6.62 22.71 -9.37
N PRO A 18 -7.68 21.97 -9.74
CA PRO A 18 -8.70 22.47 -10.66
C PRO A 18 -9.50 23.61 -10.03
N ARG A 19 -10.37 24.25 -10.81
CA ARG A 19 -11.32 25.24 -10.29
C ARG A 19 -12.34 24.52 -9.41
N LEU A 20 -12.37 24.86 -8.12
CA LEU A 20 -13.34 24.38 -7.15
C LEU A 20 -14.48 25.38 -6.98
N SER A 21 -15.67 24.89 -6.63
CA SER A 21 -16.76 25.73 -6.14
C SER A 21 -16.42 26.37 -4.79
N ALA A 22 -17.21 27.37 -4.39
CA ALA A 22 -17.07 27.99 -3.07
C ALA A 22 -17.34 27.00 -1.93
N SER A 23 -18.30 26.09 -2.11
CA SER A 23 -18.59 25.01 -1.17
C SER A 23 -17.40 24.04 -1.08
N GLU A 24 -16.92 23.53 -2.23
CA GLU A 24 -15.79 22.61 -2.31
C GLU A 24 -14.53 23.17 -1.66
N SER A 25 -14.22 24.44 -1.90
CA SER A 25 -13.06 25.11 -1.32
C SER A 25 -13.14 25.19 0.22
N LYS A 26 -14.33 25.42 0.78
CA LYS A 26 -14.55 25.46 2.24
C LYS A 26 -14.48 24.06 2.84
N VAL A 27 -15.10 23.08 2.17
CA VAL A 27 -15.06 21.66 2.57
C VAL A 27 -13.61 21.17 2.60
N LEU A 28 -12.86 21.37 1.53
CA LEU A 28 -11.47 20.92 1.41
C LEU A 28 -10.59 21.45 2.56
N LYS A 29 -10.75 22.72 2.94
CA LYS A 29 -10.03 23.31 4.09
C LYS A 29 -10.34 22.58 5.39
N LEU A 30 -11.61 22.32 5.68
CA LEU A 30 -12.02 21.57 6.88
C LEU A 30 -11.47 20.14 6.90
N LEU A 31 -11.45 19.48 5.74
CA LEU A 31 -10.93 18.12 5.60
C LEU A 31 -9.41 18.09 5.82
N VAL A 32 -8.67 19.04 5.26
CA VAL A 32 -7.21 19.17 5.51
C VAL A 32 -6.94 19.44 6.99
N GLU A 33 -7.71 20.31 7.65
CA GLU A 33 -7.59 20.54 9.09
C GLU A 33 -7.89 19.26 9.92
N ALA A 34 -8.92 18.50 9.54
CA ALA A 34 -9.25 17.23 10.18
C ALA A 34 -8.12 16.21 10.03
N ALA A 35 -7.51 16.12 8.84
CA ALA A 35 -6.39 15.22 8.58
C ALA A 35 -5.15 15.55 9.44
N LYS A 36 -4.86 16.83 9.67
CA LYS A 36 -3.73 17.25 10.55
C LYS A 36 -3.88 16.71 11.98
N LEU A 37 -5.11 16.60 12.47
CA LEU A 37 -5.40 16.14 13.83
C LEU A 37 -5.21 14.63 14.02
N ILE A 38 -4.97 13.86 12.95
CA ILE A 38 -4.67 12.43 13.04
C ILE A 38 -3.25 12.16 13.54
N ALA A 39 -2.28 13.03 13.22
CA ALA A 39 -0.88 12.80 13.56
C ALA A 39 -0.63 12.57 15.06
N PRO A 40 -1.22 13.33 16.00
CA PRO A 40 -1.09 13.05 17.43
C PRO A 40 -1.55 11.64 17.83
N ILE A 41 -2.63 11.12 17.22
CA ILE A 41 -3.16 9.79 17.52
C ILE A 41 -2.15 8.72 17.05
N TYR A 42 -1.65 8.86 15.82
CA TYR A 42 -0.68 7.93 15.28
C TYR A 42 0.64 7.93 16.07
N LEU A 43 1.10 9.10 16.53
CA LEU A 43 2.29 9.19 17.39
C LEU A 43 2.09 8.51 18.76
N GLU A 44 0.85 8.42 19.27
CA GLU A 44 0.56 7.58 20.45
C GLU A 44 0.62 6.09 20.13
N GLN A 45 0.20 5.67 18.93
CA GLN A 45 0.35 4.29 18.47
C GLN A 45 1.82 3.89 18.30
N GLU A 46 2.67 4.78 17.74
CA GLU A 46 4.11 4.49 17.61
C GLU A 46 4.75 4.25 18.98
N LYS A 47 4.40 5.03 20.01
CA LYS A 47 4.90 4.81 21.38
C LYS A 47 4.44 3.48 21.98
N GLN A 48 3.26 2.98 21.62
CA GLN A 48 2.77 1.69 22.11
C GLN A 48 3.59 0.51 21.58
N SER A 49 4.21 0.65 20.41
CA SER A 49 5.11 -0.38 19.87
C SER A 49 6.33 -0.63 20.78
N GLU A 50 6.66 0.32 21.65
CA GLU A 50 7.76 0.25 22.62
C GLU A 50 7.36 -0.36 23.97
N SER A 51 6.10 -0.80 24.13
CA SER A 51 5.54 -1.29 25.40
C SER A 51 6.13 -2.62 25.91
N GLY A 52 6.90 -3.34 25.09
CA GLY A 52 7.48 -4.64 25.43
C GLY A 52 6.46 -5.78 25.55
N ILE A 53 5.20 -5.55 25.19
CA ILE A 53 4.16 -6.59 25.16
C ILE A 53 4.44 -7.51 23.98
N ASN A 54 4.53 -8.82 24.22
CA ASN A 54 4.86 -9.78 23.17
C ASN A 54 3.64 -10.52 22.61
N ARG A 55 3.85 -11.17 21.47
CA ARG A 55 2.85 -11.96 20.73
C ARG A 55 2.14 -13.00 21.61
N LYS A 56 2.90 -13.75 22.41
CA LYS A 56 2.38 -14.86 23.22
C LYS A 56 1.43 -14.36 24.30
N GLU A 57 1.76 -13.25 24.97
CA GLU A 57 0.88 -12.66 25.99
C GLU A 57 -0.48 -12.24 25.37
N ILE A 58 -0.44 -11.62 24.18
CA ILE A 58 -1.65 -11.19 23.46
C ILE A 58 -2.47 -12.39 22.98
N GLU A 59 -1.83 -13.45 22.46
CA GLU A 59 -2.51 -14.67 22.01
C GLU A 59 -3.21 -15.39 23.18
N GLU A 60 -2.55 -15.53 24.34
CA GLU A 60 -3.16 -16.16 25.51
C GLU A 60 -4.33 -15.34 26.08
N ALA A 61 -4.20 -14.02 26.13
CA ALA A 61 -5.30 -13.14 26.52
C ALA A 61 -6.46 -13.23 25.51
N GLY A 62 -6.13 -13.30 24.22
CA GLY A 62 -7.06 -13.42 23.10
C GLY A 62 -7.92 -14.68 23.09
N LYS A 63 -7.46 -15.77 23.72
CA LYS A 63 -8.27 -16.99 23.90
C LYS A 63 -9.45 -16.78 24.84
N LYS A 64 -9.34 -15.83 25.78
CA LYS A 64 -10.37 -15.52 26.78
C LYS A 64 -11.24 -14.34 26.36
N ASP A 65 -10.62 -13.32 25.77
CA ASP A 65 -11.30 -12.11 25.32
C ASP A 65 -10.85 -11.74 23.90
N PRO A 66 -11.75 -11.80 22.89
CA PRO A 66 -11.40 -11.49 21.51
C PRO A 66 -10.99 -10.02 21.31
N ALA A 67 -11.27 -9.12 22.26
CA ALA A 67 -10.80 -7.73 22.20
C ALA A 67 -9.28 -7.63 22.09
N PHE A 68 -8.51 -8.54 22.69
CA PHE A 68 -7.04 -8.57 22.55
C PHE A 68 -6.58 -8.79 21.12
N LEU A 69 -7.41 -9.42 20.29
CA LEU A 69 -7.14 -9.68 18.88
C LEU A 69 -7.90 -8.71 17.96
N SER A 70 -8.71 -7.79 18.48
CA SER A 70 -9.42 -6.81 17.64
C SER A 70 -8.46 -5.92 16.86
N GLN A 71 -8.85 -5.49 15.66
CA GLN A 71 -8.08 -4.52 14.85
C GLN A 71 -8.10 -3.11 15.46
N TYR A 72 -9.07 -2.84 16.33
CA TYR A 72 -9.41 -1.48 16.79
C TYR A 72 -9.29 -1.32 18.31
N THR A 73 -8.28 -1.96 18.90
CA THR A 73 -8.01 -1.90 20.34
C THR A 73 -6.52 -1.66 20.58
N VAL A 74 -6.22 -0.80 21.56
CA VAL A 74 -4.90 -0.68 22.15
C VAL A 74 -4.74 -1.74 23.23
N ILE A 75 -3.57 -2.37 23.29
CA ILE A 75 -3.23 -3.32 24.35
C ILE A 75 -2.20 -2.67 25.27
N GLU A 76 -2.50 -2.59 26.57
CA GLU A 76 -1.66 -1.95 27.58
C GLU A 76 -1.52 -2.83 28.82
N LYS A 77 -0.43 -2.64 29.57
CA LYS A 77 -0.25 -3.21 30.91
C LYS A 77 -0.71 -2.20 31.96
N VAL A 78 -1.78 -2.51 32.68
CA VAL A 78 -2.30 -1.74 33.81
C VAL A 78 -2.17 -2.59 35.06
N ASN A 79 -1.39 -2.13 36.04
CA ASN A 79 -1.09 -2.88 37.28
C ASN A 79 -0.61 -4.31 37.02
N GLY A 80 0.27 -4.48 36.02
CA GLY A 80 0.82 -5.78 35.64
C GLY A 80 -0.12 -6.71 34.86
N LYS A 81 -1.36 -6.29 34.58
CA LYS A 81 -2.33 -7.08 33.79
C LYS A 81 -2.55 -6.45 32.42
N LEU A 82 -2.69 -7.29 31.39
CA LEU A 82 -3.06 -6.83 30.06
C LEU A 82 -4.51 -6.37 30.02
N VAL A 83 -4.74 -5.22 29.38
CA VAL A 83 -6.06 -4.65 29.14
C VAL A 83 -6.16 -4.29 27.65
N ALA A 84 -7.29 -4.64 27.02
CA ALA A 84 -7.63 -4.20 25.67
C ALA A 84 -8.63 -3.03 25.75
N THR A 85 -8.28 -1.87 25.22
CA THR A 85 -9.16 -0.69 25.19
C THR A 85 -9.47 -0.30 23.75
N ALA A 86 -10.76 -0.18 23.41
CA ALA A 86 -11.19 0.20 22.07
C ALA A 86 -10.66 1.59 21.68
N TYR A 87 -10.29 1.78 20.42
CA TYR A 87 -9.70 3.03 19.91
C TYR A 87 -10.56 4.26 20.15
N HIS A 88 -11.87 4.16 19.89
CA HIS A 88 -12.80 5.28 20.11
C HIS A 88 -12.89 5.71 21.59
N VAL A 89 -12.61 4.80 22.53
CA VAL A 89 -12.52 5.10 23.97
C VAL A 89 -11.14 5.69 24.28
N LYS A 90 -10.06 5.00 23.86
CA LYS A 90 -8.67 5.39 24.14
C LYS A 90 -8.36 6.80 23.64
N TYR A 91 -8.81 7.13 22.43
CA TYR A 91 -8.47 8.37 21.75
C TYR A 91 -9.64 9.35 21.69
N ALA A 92 -10.69 9.18 22.51
CA ALA A 92 -11.93 9.97 22.46
C ALA A 92 -11.70 11.49 22.38
N LYS A 93 -10.79 12.02 23.22
CA LYS A 93 -10.45 13.45 23.26
C LYS A 93 -9.83 13.96 21.96
N LEU A 94 -9.02 13.14 21.28
CA LEU A 94 -8.38 13.47 20.01
C LEU A 94 -9.33 13.28 18.82
N LEU A 95 -10.27 12.34 18.93
CA LEU A 95 -11.23 12.01 17.87
C LEU A 95 -12.41 12.99 17.79
N ALA A 96 -12.85 13.55 18.92
CA ALA A 96 -13.94 14.53 18.98
C ALA A 96 -13.77 15.72 18.00
N PRO A 97 -12.65 16.47 18.00
CA PRO A 97 -12.47 17.60 17.09
C PRO A 97 -12.36 17.18 15.61
N ILE A 98 -11.91 15.95 15.33
CA ILE A 98 -11.89 15.41 13.95
C ILE A 98 -13.33 15.18 13.48
N ALA A 99 -14.14 14.50 14.29
CA ALA A 99 -15.54 14.23 13.98
C ALA A 99 -16.35 15.53 13.78
N GLU A 100 -16.13 16.55 14.62
CA GLU A 100 -16.78 17.86 14.46
C GLU A 100 -16.47 18.52 13.11
N LYS A 101 -15.21 18.47 12.66
CA LYS A 101 -14.81 19.00 11.35
C LYS A 101 -15.43 18.25 10.19
N LEU A 102 -15.55 16.92 10.30
CA LEU A 102 -16.21 16.09 9.30
C LEU A 102 -17.72 16.38 9.23
N GLU A 103 -18.38 16.54 10.37
CA GLU A 103 -19.80 16.95 10.44
C GLU A 103 -20.02 18.34 9.84
N LYS A 104 -19.15 19.31 10.16
CA LYS A 104 -19.21 20.64 9.58
C LYS A 104 -18.95 20.63 8.07
N ALA A 105 -18.01 19.82 7.59
CA ALA A 105 -17.79 19.62 6.16
C ALA A 105 -19.04 19.00 5.48
N ALA A 106 -19.66 18.03 6.14
CA ALA A 106 -20.89 17.38 5.68
C ALA A 106 -22.10 18.32 5.61
N SER A 107 -22.16 19.34 6.47
CA SER A 107 -23.27 20.30 6.50
C SER A 107 -23.16 21.40 5.43
N ILE A 108 -21.94 21.66 4.92
CA ILE A 108 -21.70 22.74 3.95
C ILE A 108 -21.49 22.24 2.52
N THR A 109 -21.19 20.95 2.33
CA THR A 109 -21.01 20.38 0.99
C THR A 109 -22.34 20.34 0.23
N ASP A 110 -22.31 20.78 -1.03
CA ASP A 110 -23.48 20.68 -1.91
C ASP A 110 -23.73 19.23 -2.38
N ASN A 111 -22.73 18.35 -2.27
CA ASN A 111 -22.86 16.93 -2.60
C ASN A 111 -23.42 16.14 -1.39
N ARG A 112 -24.72 15.83 -1.45
CA ARG A 112 -25.43 15.12 -0.38
C ARG A 112 -24.88 13.72 -0.08
N GLU A 113 -24.45 12.98 -1.10
CA GLU A 113 -23.91 11.62 -0.93
C GLU A 113 -22.56 11.67 -0.22
N PHE A 114 -21.66 12.57 -0.65
CA PHE A 114 -20.38 12.81 0.01
C PHE A 114 -20.58 13.31 1.44
N GLY A 115 -21.50 14.25 1.66
CA GLY A 115 -21.85 14.72 2.99
C GLY A 115 -22.33 13.59 3.90
N ASN A 116 -23.18 12.68 3.39
CA ASN A 116 -23.61 11.51 4.16
C ASN A 116 -22.43 10.59 4.52
N ALA A 117 -21.52 10.34 3.59
CA ALA A 117 -20.32 9.53 3.86
C ALA A 117 -19.43 10.16 4.94
N LEU A 118 -19.27 11.49 4.95
CA LEU A 118 -18.55 12.22 6.00
C LEU A 118 -19.21 12.08 7.39
N ARG A 119 -20.54 12.13 7.49
CA ARG A 119 -21.25 11.91 8.77
C ARG A 119 -21.06 10.51 9.30
N ILE A 120 -21.13 9.50 8.42
CA ILE A 120 -20.87 8.10 8.81
C ILE A 120 -19.43 7.97 9.30
N GLN A 121 -18.46 8.60 8.62
CA GLN A 121 -17.06 8.61 9.06
C GLN A 121 -16.90 9.27 10.43
N ALA A 122 -17.53 10.44 10.65
CA ALA A 122 -17.51 11.13 11.94
C ALA A 122 -18.06 10.26 13.07
N LYS A 123 -19.23 9.65 12.86
CA LYS A 123 -19.85 8.71 13.80
C LYS A 123 -18.95 7.51 14.10
N ALA A 124 -18.32 6.92 13.07
CA ALA A 124 -17.43 5.77 13.23
C ALA A 124 -16.21 6.10 14.10
N LEU A 125 -15.65 7.31 13.99
CA LEU A 125 -14.56 7.76 14.88
C LEU A 125 -15.00 7.77 16.34
N LEU A 126 -16.23 8.19 16.64
CA LEU A 126 -16.73 8.31 18.02
C LEU A 126 -17.25 6.99 18.62
N THR A 127 -17.67 6.05 17.77
CA THR A 127 -18.36 4.81 18.19
C THR A 127 -17.57 3.54 17.93
N GLY A 128 -16.50 3.62 17.13
CA GLY A 128 -15.71 2.46 16.71
C GLY A 128 -16.31 1.67 15.54
N SER A 129 -17.38 2.16 14.90
CA SER A 129 -18.06 1.50 13.76
C SER A 129 -17.29 1.61 12.43
N TYR A 130 -15.98 1.35 12.43
CA TYR A 130 -15.11 1.59 11.27
C TYR A 130 -15.50 0.78 10.01
N ASN A 131 -16.01 -0.44 10.18
CA ASN A 131 -16.50 -1.24 9.05
C ASN A 131 -17.70 -0.58 8.35
N GLU A 132 -18.59 0.08 9.08
CA GLU A 132 -19.72 0.81 8.47
C GLU A 132 -19.22 1.99 7.62
N ALA A 133 -18.20 2.69 8.11
CA ALA A 133 -17.52 3.77 7.39
C ALA A 133 -16.85 3.27 6.11
N ILE A 134 -16.10 2.16 6.17
CA ILE A 134 -15.47 1.54 5.00
C ILE A 134 -16.53 1.17 3.95
N ILE A 135 -17.62 0.52 4.39
CA ILE A 135 -18.72 0.10 3.49
C ILE A 135 -19.41 1.32 2.87
N ALA A 136 -19.63 2.38 3.65
CA ALA A 136 -20.21 3.62 3.14
C ALA A 136 -19.33 4.26 2.06
N TRP A 137 -18.01 4.28 2.27
CA TRP A 137 -17.07 4.82 1.28
C TRP A 137 -17.04 4.00 -0.01
N LEU A 138 -17.00 2.67 0.10
CA LEU A 138 -17.07 1.78 -1.07
C LEU A 138 -18.36 1.94 -1.88
N LYS A 139 -19.46 2.33 -1.25
CA LYS A 139 -20.73 2.60 -1.93
C LYS A 139 -20.83 4.00 -2.52
N ASN A 140 -19.99 4.93 -2.06
CA ASN A 140 -20.05 6.32 -2.49
C ASN A 140 -19.75 6.45 -3.99
N LYS A 141 -20.40 7.43 -4.62
CA LYS A 141 -20.12 7.78 -6.01
C LYS A 141 -18.86 8.65 -6.10
N PRO A 142 -18.14 8.61 -7.23
CA PRO A 142 -17.01 9.51 -7.45
C PRO A 142 -17.41 10.97 -7.25
N TYR A 143 -16.58 11.72 -6.53
CA TYR A 143 -16.72 13.16 -6.33
C TYR A 143 -15.35 13.81 -6.47
N ILE A 144 -15.31 15.11 -6.77
CA ILE A 144 -14.05 15.84 -6.99
C ILE A 144 -13.16 15.84 -5.74
N LEU A 145 -13.76 15.88 -4.54
CA LEU A 145 -13.04 15.77 -3.27
C LEU A 145 -13.08 14.34 -2.76
N ASP A 146 -11.96 13.87 -2.22
CA ASP A 146 -11.86 12.52 -1.67
C ASP A 146 -10.90 12.49 -0.47
N ILE A 147 -11.16 11.56 0.45
CA ILE A 147 -10.41 11.43 1.70
C ILE A 147 -10.33 9.98 2.17
N SER A 148 -9.37 9.72 3.04
CA SER A 148 -9.41 8.62 4.01
C SER A 148 -8.95 9.18 5.36
N ILE A 149 -9.74 9.02 6.43
CA ILE A 149 -9.41 9.55 7.77
C ILE A 149 -9.86 8.55 8.83
N GLY A 150 -8.94 7.81 9.45
CA GLY A 150 -9.26 6.84 10.50
C GLY A 150 -8.25 5.70 10.60
N PRO A 151 -8.56 4.65 11.38
CA PRO A 151 -7.74 3.44 11.46
C PRO A 151 -8.03 2.53 10.26
N VAL A 152 -7.04 2.34 9.38
CA VAL A 152 -7.26 1.66 8.08
C VAL A 152 -6.27 0.53 7.84
N ASP A 153 -4.99 0.85 7.71
CA ASP A 153 -3.94 -0.12 7.38
C ASP A 153 -3.38 -0.81 8.62
N HIS A 154 -2.99 -2.08 8.49
CA HIS A 154 -2.46 -2.91 9.59
C HIS A 154 -0.99 -3.27 9.42
N PHE A 155 -0.31 -2.68 8.43
CA PHE A 155 1.08 -2.97 8.11
C PHE A 155 2.06 -2.53 9.20
N ASP A 156 1.68 -1.61 10.07
CA ASP A 156 2.52 -1.15 11.19
C ASP A 156 2.61 -2.18 12.32
N ASP A 157 1.60 -3.06 12.46
CA ASP A 157 1.60 -4.14 13.44
C ASP A 157 2.51 -5.29 13.01
N GLN A 158 3.77 -5.25 13.46
CA GLN A 158 4.76 -6.28 13.18
C GLN A 158 4.55 -7.59 13.97
N LEU A 159 3.59 -7.64 14.90
CA LEU A 159 3.28 -8.85 15.64
C LEU A 159 2.29 -9.71 14.86
N PHE A 160 1.14 -9.13 14.48
CA PHE A 160 0.03 -9.89 13.88
C PHE A 160 -0.39 -9.38 12.50
N PHE A 161 0.07 -8.21 12.07
CA PHE A 161 -0.49 -7.48 10.93
C PHE A 161 -2.00 -7.31 11.06
N ARG A 162 -2.47 -6.96 12.27
CA ARG A 162 -3.90 -6.92 12.60
C ARG A 162 -4.34 -5.60 13.20
N LYS A 163 -3.56 -4.96 14.06
CA LYS A 163 -3.93 -3.65 14.64
C LYS A 163 -3.89 -2.58 13.55
N ALA A 164 -5.01 -1.88 13.37
CA ALA A 164 -5.12 -0.83 12.38
C ALA A 164 -4.43 0.46 12.88
N SER A 165 -3.79 1.17 11.96
CA SER A 165 -3.04 2.40 12.22
C SER A 165 -3.87 3.59 11.79
N TYR A 166 -3.91 4.61 12.64
CA TYR A 166 -4.55 5.87 12.32
C TYR A 166 -3.76 6.58 11.23
N GLN A 167 -4.49 6.96 10.20
CA GLN A 167 -3.92 7.64 9.06
C GLN A 167 -4.92 8.59 8.43
N ALA A 168 -4.38 9.53 7.66
CA ALA A 168 -5.21 10.33 6.79
C ALA A 168 -4.53 10.71 5.49
N TRP A 169 -5.37 10.85 4.47
CA TRP A 169 -5.05 11.62 3.27
C TRP A 169 -6.27 12.40 2.82
N VAL A 170 -6.04 13.57 2.21
CA VAL A 170 -7.08 14.42 1.62
C VAL A 170 -6.58 14.91 0.28
N GLY A 171 -7.42 14.81 -0.74
CA GLY A 171 -7.03 15.17 -2.09
C GLY A 171 -8.18 15.45 -3.02
N ILE A 172 -7.81 15.72 -4.27
CA ILE A 172 -8.73 15.96 -5.37
C ILE A 172 -8.57 14.85 -6.40
N VAL A 173 -9.68 14.34 -6.92
CA VAL A 173 -9.66 13.36 -8.01
C VAL A 173 -9.12 14.01 -9.28
N ASN A 174 -8.02 13.45 -9.81
CA ASN A 174 -7.48 13.81 -11.10
C ASN A 174 -8.24 13.03 -12.18
N ALA A 175 -9.17 13.70 -12.88
CA ALA A 175 -10.05 13.04 -13.85
C ALA A 175 -9.28 12.35 -14.99
N THR A 176 -8.29 13.02 -15.57
CA THR A 176 -7.51 12.51 -16.71
C THR A 176 -6.69 11.28 -16.34
N ASP A 177 -6.00 11.30 -15.21
CA ASP A 177 -5.21 10.14 -14.78
C ASP A 177 -6.08 9.01 -14.23
N THR A 178 -7.24 9.36 -13.65
CA THR A 178 -8.27 8.38 -13.27
C THR A 178 -8.83 7.65 -14.48
N GLU A 179 -9.07 8.34 -15.60
CA GLU A 179 -9.51 7.72 -16.84
C GLU A 179 -8.47 6.73 -17.38
N LYS A 180 -7.20 7.12 -17.42
CA LYS A 180 -6.08 6.23 -17.82
C LYS A 180 -6.00 4.99 -16.93
N LEU A 181 -6.10 5.16 -15.61
CA LEU A 181 -6.10 4.04 -14.67
C LEU A 181 -7.31 3.12 -14.86
N ASN A 182 -8.49 3.68 -15.15
CA ASN A 182 -9.67 2.88 -15.45
C ASN A 182 -9.53 2.13 -16.78
N ASN A 183 -8.84 2.68 -17.78
CA ASN A 183 -8.49 1.94 -19.00
C ASN A 183 -7.57 0.74 -18.67
N TYR A 184 -6.52 0.95 -17.88
CA TYR A 184 -5.64 -0.14 -17.41
C TYR A 184 -6.44 -1.22 -16.69
N LYS A 185 -7.34 -0.80 -15.79
CA LYS A 185 -8.23 -1.69 -15.05
C LYS A 185 -9.12 -2.51 -15.99
N ALA A 186 -9.77 -1.88 -16.97
CA ALA A 186 -10.69 -2.56 -17.88
C ALA A 186 -9.99 -3.66 -18.67
N ILE A 187 -8.82 -3.35 -19.25
CA ILE A 187 -8.04 -4.28 -20.09
C ILE A 187 -7.44 -5.41 -19.25
N THR A 188 -6.85 -5.08 -18.10
CA THR A 188 -6.27 -6.11 -17.24
C THR A 188 -7.35 -7.07 -16.74
N LEU A 189 -8.48 -6.54 -16.25
CA LEU A 189 -9.62 -7.35 -15.78
C LEU A 189 -10.27 -8.16 -16.89
N SER A 190 -10.34 -7.66 -18.12
CA SER A 190 -10.85 -8.41 -19.27
C SER A 190 -9.93 -9.57 -19.67
N ALA A 191 -8.61 -9.37 -19.57
CA ALA A 191 -7.61 -10.39 -19.81
C ALA A 191 -7.47 -11.41 -18.66
N ARG A 192 -8.24 -11.28 -17.57
CA ARG A 192 -8.24 -12.22 -16.43
C ARG A 192 -8.69 -13.62 -16.90
N ARG A 193 -7.75 -14.55 -17.01
CA ARG A 193 -8.01 -15.96 -17.29
C ARG A 193 -8.35 -16.73 -16.00
N LYS A 194 -9.07 -17.85 -16.14
CA LYS A 194 -9.19 -18.84 -15.05
C LYS A 194 -7.81 -19.35 -14.71
N THR A 195 -7.49 -19.39 -13.42
CA THR A 195 -6.21 -19.89 -12.92
C THR A 195 -6.27 -21.39 -12.72
N GLU A 196 -5.19 -22.10 -13.05
CA GLU A 196 -5.04 -23.55 -12.84
C GLU A 196 -4.61 -23.91 -11.40
N VAL A 197 -4.72 -22.95 -10.47
CA VAL A 197 -4.36 -23.16 -9.06
C VAL A 197 -5.47 -23.89 -8.28
N PRO A 198 -5.15 -24.66 -7.22
CA PRO A 198 -6.12 -25.52 -6.53
C PRO A 198 -7.28 -24.77 -5.88
N GLN A 199 -7.01 -23.61 -5.25
CA GLN A 199 -8.05 -22.78 -4.64
C GLN A 199 -8.47 -21.66 -5.58
N LYS A 200 -9.78 -21.52 -5.79
CA LYS A 200 -10.34 -20.39 -6.52
C LYS A 200 -10.16 -19.09 -5.72
N ARG A 201 -9.75 -18.05 -6.44
CA ARG A 201 -9.73 -16.66 -5.95
C ARG A 201 -11.15 -16.18 -5.70
N VAL A 202 -11.31 -15.22 -4.81
CA VAL A 202 -12.55 -14.45 -4.72
C VAL A 202 -12.73 -13.65 -6.01
N ASP A 203 -13.94 -13.73 -6.57
CA ASP A 203 -14.31 -12.96 -7.75
C ASP A 203 -15.01 -11.68 -7.32
N ASN A 204 -14.32 -10.57 -7.50
CA ASN A 204 -14.79 -9.21 -7.23
C ASN A 204 -14.65 -8.33 -8.48
N ARG A 205 -14.45 -8.92 -9.67
CA ARG A 205 -14.05 -8.20 -10.89
C ARG A 205 -14.93 -6.97 -11.17
N ASP A 206 -16.24 -7.13 -11.08
CA ASP A 206 -17.21 -6.08 -11.41
C ASP A 206 -17.36 -5.00 -10.32
N LYS A 207 -16.64 -5.16 -9.19
CA LYS A 207 -16.70 -4.29 -8.02
C LYS A 207 -15.37 -3.58 -7.73
N VAL A 208 -14.41 -3.61 -8.65
CA VAL A 208 -13.13 -2.89 -8.51
C VAL A 208 -13.27 -1.46 -9.00
N LYS A 209 -13.12 -0.51 -8.07
CA LYS A 209 -13.03 0.93 -8.36
C LYS A 209 -11.56 1.36 -8.45
N ALA A 210 -11.29 2.43 -9.21
CA ALA A 210 -9.95 2.97 -9.32
C ALA A 210 -9.99 4.48 -9.55
N LYS A 211 -9.13 5.22 -8.84
CA LYS A 211 -8.99 6.67 -8.94
C LYS A 211 -7.53 7.10 -8.73
N VAL A 212 -7.20 8.26 -9.31
CA VAL A 212 -5.93 8.95 -9.09
C VAL A 212 -6.22 10.26 -8.38
N ILE A 213 -5.43 10.54 -7.34
CA ILE A 213 -5.62 11.67 -6.45
C ILE A 213 -4.40 12.60 -6.56
N ASP A 214 -4.68 13.88 -6.80
CA ASP A 214 -3.78 14.96 -6.46
C ASP A 214 -3.95 15.27 -4.97
N VAL A 215 -3.04 14.74 -4.17
CA VAL A 215 -3.10 14.78 -2.71
C VAL A 215 -2.55 16.09 -2.18
N LEU A 216 -3.23 16.66 -1.17
CA LEU A 216 -2.82 17.87 -0.47
C LEU A 216 -2.12 17.59 0.85
N ILE A 217 -2.48 16.50 1.53
CA ILE A 217 -1.89 16.14 2.81
C ILE A 217 -1.91 14.63 3.02
N PHE A 218 -0.81 14.12 3.56
CA PHE A 218 -0.74 12.85 4.27
C PHE A 218 -0.51 13.09 5.76
N SER A 219 -1.10 12.25 6.61
CA SER A 219 -0.99 12.34 8.06
C SER A 219 -1.01 10.94 8.69
N GLY A 220 -0.35 10.79 9.84
CA GLY A 220 -0.19 9.50 10.52
C GLY A 220 0.57 8.48 9.67
N PHE A 221 0.07 7.24 9.62
CA PHE A 221 0.74 6.14 8.90
C PHE A 221 0.99 6.43 7.41
N MET A 222 0.10 7.16 6.73
CA MET A 222 0.29 7.57 5.32
C MET A 222 1.50 8.49 5.15
N ALA A 223 1.77 9.39 6.11
CA ALA A 223 2.94 10.25 6.06
C ALA A 223 4.24 9.46 6.30
N ARG A 224 4.21 8.50 7.24
CA ARG A 224 5.36 7.64 7.56
C ARG A 224 5.75 6.77 6.37
N THR A 225 4.77 6.17 5.70
CA THR A 225 5.00 5.22 4.61
C THR A 225 5.15 5.87 3.23
N LYS A 226 4.57 7.07 3.07
CA LYS A 226 4.49 7.82 1.81
C LYS A 226 3.91 6.97 0.67
N PHE A 227 2.95 6.08 0.91
CA PHE A 227 2.41 5.19 -0.13
C PHE A 227 2.01 5.95 -1.40
N VAL A 228 2.29 5.34 -2.56
CA VAL A 228 1.94 5.91 -3.88
C VAL A 228 0.67 5.30 -4.43
N GLY A 229 0.36 4.07 -4.01
CA GLY A 229 -0.88 3.38 -4.29
C GLY A 229 -1.36 2.68 -3.03
N VAL A 230 -2.68 2.47 -2.95
CA VAL A 230 -3.34 1.58 -2.00
C VAL A 230 -4.52 0.89 -2.67
N ASN A 231 -4.81 -0.35 -2.28
CA ASN A 231 -6.03 -1.08 -2.63
C ASN A 231 -6.75 -1.49 -1.35
N LEU A 232 -7.91 -0.89 -1.09
CA LEU A 232 -8.63 -1.04 0.16
C LEU A 232 -10.09 -1.46 -0.05
N PRO A 233 -10.70 -2.20 0.89
CA PRO A 233 -10.08 -2.81 2.08
C PRO A 233 -9.40 -4.15 1.74
N MET A 234 -8.62 -4.67 2.68
CA MET A 234 -8.01 -6.01 2.55
C MET A 234 -8.91 -7.15 3.06
N ASP A 235 -9.97 -6.85 3.82
CA ASP A 235 -10.90 -7.86 4.33
C ASP A 235 -11.67 -8.52 3.17
N VAL A 236 -11.35 -9.78 2.92
CA VAL A 236 -11.90 -10.57 1.81
C VAL A 236 -13.43 -10.67 1.84
N ASN A 237 -14.06 -10.66 3.02
CA ASN A 237 -15.52 -10.71 3.14
C ASN A 237 -16.17 -9.38 2.74
N ILE A 238 -15.53 -8.26 3.09
CA ILE A 238 -15.98 -6.94 2.65
C ILE A 238 -15.76 -6.81 1.14
N VAL A 239 -14.60 -7.23 0.63
CA VAL A 239 -14.25 -7.17 -0.79
C VAL A 239 -15.22 -7.97 -1.65
N GLU A 240 -15.55 -9.20 -1.25
CA GLU A 240 -16.50 -10.04 -1.98
C GLU A 240 -17.87 -9.38 -2.10
N LYS A 241 -18.34 -8.75 -1.01
CA LYS A 241 -19.68 -8.17 -0.97
C LYS A 241 -19.74 -6.80 -1.63
N TYR A 242 -18.79 -5.92 -1.32
CA TYR A 242 -18.83 -4.48 -1.64
C TYR A 242 -17.75 -4.02 -2.62
N GLY A 243 -16.77 -4.86 -2.94
CA GLY A 243 -15.67 -4.51 -3.82
C GLY A 243 -14.46 -3.91 -3.11
N SER A 244 -13.52 -3.43 -3.91
CA SER A 244 -12.33 -2.73 -3.44
C SER A 244 -12.07 -1.49 -4.28
N GLU A 245 -11.30 -0.56 -3.75
CA GLU A 245 -10.95 0.68 -4.42
C GLU A 245 -9.44 0.90 -4.44
N ILE A 246 -8.92 1.07 -5.64
CA ILE A 246 -7.53 1.42 -5.91
C ILE A 246 -7.41 2.94 -5.92
N THR A 247 -6.50 3.47 -5.12
CA THR A 247 -6.19 4.90 -5.08
C THR A 247 -4.72 5.10 -5.34
N LEU A 248 -4.36 5.82 -6.41
CA LEU A 248 -2.99 6.26 -6.67
C LEU A 248 -2.81 7.74 -6.31
N PHE A 249 -1.61 8.12 -5.91
CA PHE A 249 -1.28 9.48 -5.49
C PHE A 249 -0.14 10.06 -6.32
N ASN A 250 -0.39 11.18 -7.00
CA ASN A 250 0.58 11.79 -7.90
C ASN A 250 1.81 12.35 -7.15
N GLN A 251 1.61 13.03 -6.02
CA GLN A 251 2.69 13.75 -5.34
C GLN A 251 3.66 12.82 -4.59
N PRO A 252 3.19 11.78 -3.88
CA PRO A 252 4.06 10.74 -3.34
C PRO A 252 4.88 10.02 -4.42
N ASN A 253 4.39 9.93 -5.67
CA ASN A 253 5.13 9.30 -6.76
C ASN A 253 6.40 10.09 -7.07
N ASP A 254 6.29 11.42 -7.12
CA ASP A 254 7.41 12.31 -7.38
C ASP A 254 8.41 12.32 -6.22
N LEU A 255 7.93 12.24 -4.97
CA LEU A 255 8.80 12.02 -3.80
C LEU A 255 9.57 10.71 -3.91
N ARG A 256 8.90 9.60 -4.23
CA ARG A 256 9.55 8.30 -4.37
C ARG A 256 10.58 8.29 -5.50
N LEU A 257 10.24 8.90 -6.63
CA LEU A 257 11.16 9.04 -7.76
C LEU A 257 12.46 9.72 -7.32
N LYS A 258 12.35 10.89 -6.67
CA LYS A 258 13.49 11.69 -6.23
C LYS A 258 14.30 11.02 -5.11
N GLU A 259 13.63 10.49 -4.10
CA GLU A 259 14.29 9.96 -2.89
C GLU A 259 14.83 8.54 -3.08
N GLN A 260 14.29 7.77 -4.02
CA GLN A 260 14.53 6.32 -4.08
C GLN A 260 14.94 5.85 -5.47
N ILE A 261 14.15 6.18 -6.50
CA ILE A 261 14.33 5.58 -7.82
C ILE A 261 15.53 6.18 -8.56
N LEU A 262 15.63 7.51 -8.65
CA LEU A 262 16.72 8.17 -9.37
C LEU A 262 18.10 7.91 -8.74
N PRO A 263 18.28 8.01 -7.41
CA PRO A 263 19.56 7.68 -6.79
C PRO A 263 19.97 6.23 -7.03
N SER A 264 19.02 5.30 -6.91
CA SER A 264 19.29 3.88 -7.16
C SER A 264 19.63 3.63 -8.63
N PHE A 265 18.90 4.27 -9.56
CA PHE A 265 19.15 4.16 -10.99
C PHE A 265 20.56 4.62 -11.36
N SER A 266 21.01 5.75 -10.79
CA SER A 266 22.37 6.27 -10.97
C SER A 266 23.44 5.33 -10.41
N ASN A 267 23.16 4.65 -9.30
CA ASN A 267 24.14 3.81 -8.59
C ASN A 267 24.27 2.40 -9.16
N ILE A 268 23.20 1.82 -9.69
CA ILE A 268 23.19 0.40 -10.07
C ILE A 268 23.34 0.16 -11.57
N PHE A 269 23.16 1.17 -12.42
CA PHE A 269 23.24 1.01 -13.89
C PHE A 269 24.37 1.83 -14.51
N SER A 270 25.01 1.26 -15.53
CA SER A 270 26.06 1.95 -16.30
C SER A 270 25.54 3.22 -16.96
N GLN A 271 26.44 4.17 -17.24
CA GLN A 271 26.08 5.41 -17.94
C GLN A 271 25.35 5.14 -19.27
N SER A 272 25.87 4.22 -20.08
CA SER A 272 25.27 3.85 -21.37
C SER A 272 23.85 3.30 -21.23
N PHE A 273 23.54 2.54 -20.17
CA PHE A 273 22.18 2.08 -19.91
C PHE A 273 21.28 3.26 -19.48
N ARG A 274 21.82 4.17 -18.66
CA ARG A 274 21.08 5.33 -18.15
C ARG A 274 20.67 6.30 -19.26
N GLU A 275 21.50 6.48 -20.28
CA GLU A 275 21.19 7.29 -21.47
C GLU A 275 19.93 6.81 -22.21
N GLY A 276 19.56 5.54 -22.03
CA GLY A 276 18.34 4.99 -22.60
C GLY A 276 17.06 5.46 -21.90
N PHE A 277 17.08 5.99 -20.68
CA PHE A 277 15.86 6.33 -19.91
C PHE A 277 15.90 7.77 -19.41
N SER A 278 14.92 8.57 -19.82
CA SER A 278 14.75 9.91 -19.26
C SER A 278 14.20 9.84 -17.82
N GLN A 279 14.31 10.95 -17.09
CA GLN A 279 13.67 11.08 -15.78
C GLN A 279 12.15 10.90 -15.87
N GLU A 280 11.52 11.36 -16.95
CA GLU A 280 10.07 11.21 -17.16
C GLU A 280 9.68 9.76 -17.45
N ASP A 281 10.53 9.00 -18.16
CA ASP A 281 10.32 7.57 -18.35
C ASP A 281 10.30 6.83 -17.01
N LEU A 282 11.25 7.12 -16.13
CA LEU A 282 11.31 6.54 -14.78
C LEU A 282 10.17 7.04 -13.88
N ARG A 283 9.81 8.33 -13.96
CA ARG A 283 8.69 8.92 -13.20
C ARG A 283 7.40 8.22 -13.52
N LYS A 284 7.06 8.20 -14.82
CA LYS A 284 5.88 7.51 -15.28
C LYS A 284 6.05 6.03 -14.94
N GLY A 285 7.22 5.43 -15.16
CA GLY A 285 7.47 3.99 -15.00
C GLY A 285 7.20 3.53 -13.57
N ASN A 286 7.61 4.33 -12.59
CA ASN A 286 7.29 4.13 -11.19
C ASN A 286 5.78 4.14 -10.93
N LEU A 287 5.07 5.16 -11.41
CA LEU A 287 3.61 5.22 -11.26
C LEU A 287 2.91 4.06 -11.99
N GLY A 288 3.42 3.68 -13.16
CA GLY A 288 2.92 2.59 -13.97
C GLY A 288 3.01 1.24 -13.27
N TYR A 289 4.18 0.88 -12.72
CA TYR A 289 4.31 -0.39 -12.00
C TYR A 289 3.48 -0.42 -10.71
N ILE A 290 3.31 0.73 -10.05
CA ILE A 290 2.46 0.80 -8.85
C ILE A 290 0.99 0.64 -9.25
N ALA A 291 0.55 1.24 -10.35
CA ALA A 291 -0.80 1.06 -10.87
C ALA A 291 -1.16 -0.42 -11.12
N ILE A 292 -0.31 -1.15 -11.83
CA ILE A 292 -0.52 -2.58 -12.09
C ILE A 292 -0.36 -3.44 -10.83
N HIS A 293 0.47 -3.03 -9.86
CA HIS A 293 0.61 -3.69 -8.56
C HIS A 293 -0.70 -3.60 -7.77
N GLU A 294 -1.27 -2.41 -7.64
CA GLU A 294 -2.56 -2.24 -6.94
C GLU A 294 -3.70 -2.97 -7.66
N LEU A 295 -3.69 -2.97 -8.99
CA LEU A 295 -4.63 -3.77 -9.79
C LEU A 295 -4.48 -5.27 -9.54
N ALA A 296 -3.24 -5.77 -9.45
CA ALA A 296 -2.94 -7.17 -9.18
C ALA A 296 -3.40 -7.62 -7.79
N HIS A 297 -3.45 -6.75 -6.78
CA HIS A 297 -4.06 -7.12 -5.49
C HIS A 297 -5.50 -7.62 -5.66
N SER A 298 -6.26 -7.04 -6.60
CA SER A 298 -7.63 -7.49 -6.92
C SER A 298 -7.70 -8.91 -7.51
N TYR A 299 -6.55 -9.50 -7.85
CA TYR A 299 -6.42 -10.87 -8.36
C TYR A 299 -5.98 -11.87 -7.29
N LEU A 300 -5.52 -11.40 -6.14
CA LEU A 300 -4.79 -12.19 -5.15
C LEU A 300 -5.60 -12.45 -3.87
N TYR A 301 -6.91 -12.21 -3.91
CA TYR A 301 -7.80 -12.54 -2.80
C TYR A 301 -8.04 -14.06 -2.71
N TYR A 302 -7.21 -14.72 -1.90
CA TYR A 302 -7.35 -16.13 -1.53
C TYR A 302 -7.73 -16.25 -0.05
N ARG A 303 -8.89 -16.85 0.24
CA ARG A 303 -9.47 -16.86 1.60
C ARG A 303 -8.55 -17.43 2.67
N ASN A 304 -7.78 -18.46 2.32
CA ASN A 304 -6.95 -19.18 3.29
C ASN A 304 -5.49 -18.72 3.29
N ALA A 305 -5.08 -17.82 2.40
CA ALA A 305 -3.67 -17.45 2.25
C ALA A 305 -3.08 -16.93 3.57
N SER A 306 -3.71 -15.89 4.16
CA SER A 306 -3.25 -15.34 5.44
C SER A 306 -3.19 -16.39 6.56
N LYS A 307 -4.18 -17.29 6.63
CA LYS A 307 -4.23 -18.37 7.63
C LYS A 307 -3.11 -19.41 7.41
N ASN A 308 -2.85 -19.79 6.17
CA ASN A 308 -1.90 -20.85 5.82
C ASN A 308 -0.45 -20.37 5.91
N LEU A 309 -0.18 -19.15 5.44
CA LEU A 309 1.14 -18.53 5.37
C LEU A 309 1.52 -17.85 6.70
N LYS A 310 0.53 -17.49 7.52
CA LYS A 310 0.69 -16.82 8.82
C LYS A 310 1.50 -15.51 8.68
N ASP A 311 2.55 -15.36 9.49
CA ASP A 311 3.49 -14.23 9.52
C ASP A 311 4.22 -14.00 8.19
N LEU A 312 4.29 -15.00 7.31
CA LEU A 312 4.95 -14.88 6.00
C LEU A 312 4.01 -14.39 4.89
N PHE A 313 2.71 -14.27 5.17
CA PHE A 313 1.70 -13.90 4.18
C PHE A 313 2.01 -12.58 3.49
N ILE A 314 2.27 -11.53 4.27
CA ILE A 314 2.40 -10.16 3.74
C ILE A 314 3.55 -10.04 2.75
N CYS A 315 4.71 -10.64 3.06
CA CYS A 315 5.86 -10.65 2.14
C CYS A 315 5.49 -11.28 0.79
N ILE A 316 4.85 -12.46 0.80
CA ILE A 316 4.46 -13.16 -0.42
C ILE A 316 3.36 -12.41 -1.16
N TYR A 317 2.37 -11.87 -0.45
CA TYR A 317 1.26 -11.13 -1.02
C TYR A 317 1.71 -9.87 -1.76
N GLU A 318 2.57 -9.04 -1.16
CA GLU A 318 3.10 -7.80 -1.77
C GLU A 318 4.01 -8.10 -2.97
N LEU A 319 4.88 -9.11 -2.85
CA LEU A 319 5.74 -9.51 -3.97
C LEU A 319 4.91 -10.09 -5.12
N ALA A 320 3.92 -10.94 -4.81
CA ALA A 320 3.02 -11.50 -5.80
C ALA A 320 2.28 -10.40 -6.56
N ALA A 321 1.75 -9.38 -5.87
CA ALA A 321 1.06 -8.26 -6.51
C ALA A 321 1.98 -7.53 -7.51
N THR A 322 3.25 -7.34 -7.16
CA THR A 322 4.20 -6.67 -8.07
C THR A 322 4.54 -7.54 -9.28
N VAL A 323 4.90 -8.81 -9.06
CA VAL A 323 5.34 -9.73 -10.12
C VAL A 323 4.17 -10.07 -11.05
N LEU A 324 3.00 -10.38 -10.49
CA LEU A 324 1.77 -10.58 -11.25
C LEU A 324 1.37 -9.31 -11.99
N GLY A 325 1.44 -8.14 -11.35
CA GLY A 325 1.15 -6.87 -11.99
C GLY A 325 2.01 -6.66 -13.24
N LEU A 326 3.32 -6.90 -13.16
CA LEU A 326 4.23 -6.70 -14.31
C LEU A 326 3.91 -7.68 -15.44
N ARG A 327 3.50 -8.90 -15.11
CA ARG A 327 2.96 -9.88 -16.07
C ARG A 327 1.63 -9.42 -16.69
N MET A 328 0.75 -8.80 -15.90
CA MET A 328 -0.53 -8.23 -16.34
C MET A 328 -0.38 -7.01 -17.25
N ALA A 329 0.82 -6.45 -17.39
CA ALA A 329 1.08 -5.39 -18.37
C ALA A 329 1.10 -5.91 -19.82
N GLY A 330 1.23 -7.23 -20.06
CA GLY A 330 1.24 -7.82 -21.39
C GLY A 330 0.01 -7.47 -22.25
N PRO A 331 -1.23 -7.66 -21.77
CA PRO A 331 -2.44 -7.19 -22.45
C PRO A 331 -2.44 -5.69 -22.79
N LEU A 332 -1.91 -4.84 -21.91
CA LEU A 332 -1.80 -3.39 -22.17
C LEU A 332 -0.83 -3.10 -23.32
N LEU A 333 0.22 -3.90 -23.47
CA LEU A 333 1.17 -3.81 -24.59
C LEU A 333 0.54 -4.31 -25.89
N LEU A 334 -0.24 -5.41 -25.84
CA LEU A 334 -0.92 -5.98 -27.01
C LEU A 334 -2.02 -5.06 -27.56
N GLU A 335 -2.63 -4.23 -26.72
CA GLU A 335 -3.63 -3.23 -27.11
C GLU A 335 -3.03 -1.83 -27.33
N ASP A 336 -1.70 -1.71 -27.44
CA ASP A 336 -0.97 -0.45 -27.65
C ASP A 336 -1.24 0.67 -26.62
N VAL A 337 -1.80 0.32 -25.46
CA VAL A 337 -2.05 1.24 -24.34
C VAL A 337 -0.74 1.61 -23.62
N ILE A 338 0.24 0.73 -23.67
CA ILE A 338 1.63 1.00 -23.27
C ILE A 338 2.60 0.55 -24.36
N THR A 339 3.76 1.20 -24.44
CA THR A 339 4.85 0.79 -25.32
C THR A 339 5.79 -0.21 -24.65
N SER A 340 6.65 -0.87 -25.42
CA SER A 340 7.72 -1.71 -24.84
C SER A 340 8.62 -0.88 -23.90
N LYS A 341 8.97 0.36 -24.31
CA LYS A 341 9.74 1.29 -23.48
C LYS A 341 9.08 1.60 -22.15
N ARG A 342 7.75 1.74 -22.17
CA ARG A 342 6.93 1.97 -20.99
C ARG A 342 7.03 0.81 -20.00
N LEU A 343 6.90 -0.42 -20.50
CA LEU A 343 7.02 -1.64 -19.70
C LEU A 343 8.44 -1.84 -19.14
N GLU A 344 9.47 -1.62 -19.95
CA GLU A 344 10.87 -1.64 -19.49
C GLU A 344 11.10 -0.63 -18.37
N SER A 345 10.56 0.59 -18.49
CA SER A 345 10.68 1.62 -17.46
C SER A 345 9.99 1.23 -16.16
N MET A 346 8.87 0.51 -16.22
CA MET A 346 8.18 -0.05 -15.05
C MET A 346 9.06 -1.09 -14.34
N ILE A 347 9.67 -2.00 -15.11
CA ILE A 347 10.60 -3.03 -14.60
C ILE A 347 11.83 -2.37 -13.96
N VAL A 348 12.47 -1.42 -14.65
CA VAL A 348 13.65 -0.69 -14.16
C VAL A 348 13.32 0.04 -12.86
N ALA A 349 12.19 0.74 -12.78
CA ALA A 349 11.78 1.42 -11.56
C ALA A 349 11.58 0.45 -10.40
N PHE A 350 11.03 -0.76 -10.63
CA PHE A 350 10.91 -1.78 -9.59
C PHE A 350 12.25 -2.39 -9.16
N ILE A 351 13.18 -2.60 -10.11
CA ILE A 351 14.56 -3.02 -9.79
C ILE A 351 15.23 -1.96 -8.89
N CYS A 352 15.20 -0.69 -9.29
CA CYS A 352 15.72 0.42 -8.49
C CYS A 352 15.10 0.46 -7.09
N ARG A 353 13.77 0.31 -6.99
CA ARG A 353 13.05 0.26 -5.72
C ARG A 353 13.51 -0.90 -4.84
N SER A 354 13.77 -2.06 -5.45
CA SER A 354 14.22 -3.26 -4.73
C SER A 354 15.62 -3.10 -4.15
N PHE A 355 16.56 -2.55 -4.92
CA PHE A 355 17.89 -2.23 -4.40
C PHE A 355 17.85 -1.17 -3.31
N TYR A 356 17.02 -0.13 -3.45
CA TYR A 356 16.82 0.86 -2.39
C TYR A 356 16.34 0.21 -1.08
N LEU A 357 15.37 -0.72 -1.15
CA LEU A 357 14.84 -1.40 0.03
C LEU A 357 15.92 -2.25 0.70
N ILE A 358 16.64 -3.05 -0.08
CA ILE A 358 17.74 -3.87 0.41
C ILE A 358 18.80 -3.00 1.11
N LYS A 359 19.14 -1.83 0.56
CA LYS A 359 20.04 -0.85 1.20
C LYS A 359 19.55 -0.41 2.58
N LYS A 360 18.25 -0.21 2.73
CA LYS A 360 17.63 0.28 3.98
C LYS A 360 17.40 -0.81 5.02
N ALA A 361 17.56 -2.08 4.66
CA ALA A 361 17.37 -3.23 5.56
C ALA A 361 18.15 -3.11 6.88
N LYS A 362 19.36 -2.54 6.85
CA LYS A 362 20.21 -2.35 8.05
C LYS A 362 19.73 -1.24 8.98
N THR A 363 18.96 -0.27 8.48
CA THR A 363 18.61 0.96 9.19
C THR A 363 17.12 1.07 9.54
N ASP A 364 16.26 0.26 8.92
CA ASP A 364 14.81 0.44 8.98
C ASP A 364 14.08 -0.91 9.21
N LYS A 365 13.92 -1.27 10.49
CA LYS A 365 13.27 -2.52 10.93
C LYS A 365 11.80 -2.66 10.48
N PRO A 366 10.96 -1.61 10.43
CA PRO A 366 9.57 -1.70 9.94
C PRO A 366 9.39 -2.21 8.50
N MET A 367 10.44 -2.27 7.67
CA MET A 367 10.33 -2.66 6.26
C MET A 367 10.65 -4.14 5.96
N VAL A 368 10.86 -5.01 6.98
CA VAL A 368 11.38 -6.38 6.78
C VAL A 368 10.67 -7.15 5.68
N ASN A 369 9.33 -7.13 5.63
CA ASN A 369 8.57 -7.88 4.61
C ASN A 369 8.81 -7.38 3.19
N ARG A 370 8.91 -6.06 3.01
CA ARG A 370 9.17 -5.46 1.69
C ARG A 370 10.61 -5.67 1.26
N VAL A 371 11.55 -5.57 2.20
CA VAL A 371 12.96 -5.93 1.99
C VAL A 371 13.08 -7.39 1.55
N LEU A 372 12.38 -8.30 2.24
CA LEU A 372 12.40 -9.72 1.93
C LEU A 372 11.84 -10.02 0.53
N GLY A 373 10.71 -9.43 0.18
CA GLY A 373 10.14 -9.53 -1.17
C GLY A 373 11.11 -9.02 -2.25
N SER A 374 11.77 -7.88 -2.01
CA SER A 374 12.80 -7.36 -2.91
C SER A 374 14.03 -8.27 -3.02
N ALA A 375 14.48 -8.89 -1.93
CA ALA A 375 15.58 -9.85 -1.95
C ALA A 375 15.22 -11.08 -2.78
N ILE A 376 14.03 -11.64 -2.58
CA ILE A 376 13.50 -12.77 -3.37
C ILE A 376 13.49 -12.41 -4.85
N PHE A 377 12.92 -11.25 -5.21
CA PHE A 377 12.85 -10.80 -6.58
C PHE A 377 14.25 -10.72 -7.23
N ILE A 378 15.19 -10.02 -6.60
CA ILE A 378 16.53 -9.84 -7.17
C ILE A 378 17.27 -11.18 -7.28
N ASN A 379 17.26 -12.01 -6.23
CA ASN A 379 17.93 -13.30 -6.24
C ASN A 379 17.34 -14.25 -7.30
N PHE A 380 16.01 -14.26 -7.45
CA PHE A 380 15.35 -15.05 -8.49
C PHE A 380 15.76 -14.58 -9.90
N MET A 381 15.85 -13.27 -10.11
CA MET A 381 16.28 -12.70 -11.39
C MET A 381 17.75 -12.99 -11.69
N LEU A 382 18.62 -13.01 -10.68
CA LEU A 382 20.03 -13.40 -10.82
C LEU A 382 20.19 -14.89 -11.18
N GLU A 383 19.48 -15.78 -10.47
CA GLU A 383 19.51 -17.23 -10.71
C GLU A 383 19.12 -17.57 -12.15
N ASN A 384 18.11 -16.89 -12.70
CA ASN A 384 17.64 -17.08 -14.08
C ASN A 384 18.47 -16.31 -15.13
N GLY A 385 19.50 -15.57 -14.70
CA GLY A 385 20.33 -14.72 -15.56
C GLY A 385 19.56 -13.59 -16.24
N ALA A 386 18.39 -13.22 -15.69
CA ALA A 386 17.57 -12.09 -16.08
C ALA A 386 18.19 -10.77 -15.62
N LEU A 387 18.82 -10.80 -14.44
CA LEU A 387 19.81 -9.82 -14.02
C LEU A 387 21.19 -10.46 -14.00
N LYS A 388 22.20 -9.68 -14.32
CA LYS A 388 23.62 -10.04 -14.13
C LYS A 388 24.34 -8.89 -13.44
N GLN A 389 25.47 -9.21 -12.85
CA GLN A 389 26.36 -8.24 -12.24
C GLN A 389 27.71 -8.26 -12.96
N ARG A 390 28.21 -7.07 -13.32
CA ARG A 390 29.54 -6.90 -13.92
C ARG A 390 30.09 -5.55 -13.48
N ASP A 391 31.32 -5.54 -12.96
CA ASP A 391 32.04 -4.32 -12.55
C ASP A 391 31.22 -3.42 -11.59
N GLY A 392 30.48 -4.04 -10.66
CA GLY A 392 29.63 -3.31 -9.71
C GLY A 392 28.35 -2.72 -10.31
N MET A 393 28.02 -3.05 -11.57
CA MET A 393 26.80 -2.60 -12.25
C MET A 393 25.85 -3.77 -12.53
N VAL A 394 24.56 -3.48 -12.50
CA VAL A 394 23.48 -4.38 -12.89
C VAL A 394 23.28 -4.31 -14.41
N ILE A 395 23.22 -5.47 -15.04
CA ILE A 395 22.86 -5.64 -16.45
C ILE A 395 21.51 -6.32 -16.49
N ALA A 396 20.51 -5.67 -17.10
CA ALA A 396 19.17 -6.19 -17.27
C ALA A 396 18.99 -6.84 -18.65
N ASN A 397 18.51 -8.09 -18.69
CA ASN A 397 18.07 -8.75 -19.91
C ASN A 397 16.54 -8.82 -19.90
N PHE A 398 15.87 -7.88 -20.57
CA PHE A 398 14.41 -7.76 -20.53
C PHE A 398 13.68 -9.01 -21.02
N MET A 399 14.16 -9.69 -22.06
CA MET A 399 13.56 -10.96 -22.51
C MET A 399 13.57 -12.01 -21.40
N LYS A 400 14.71 -12.19 -20.73
CA LYS A 400 14.82 -13.12 -19.60
C LYS A 400 14.03 -12.66 -18.38
N ILE A 401 13.93 -11.36 -18.13
CA ILE A 401 13.09 -10.81 -17.07
C ILE A 401 11.63 -11.18 -17.29
N PHE A 402 11.12 -11.08 -18.52
CA PHE A 402 9.72 -11.47 -18.81
C PHE A 402 9.45 -12.95 -18.52
N ILE A 403 10.38 -13.84 -18.90
CA ILE A 403 10.28 -15.27 -18.62
C ILE A 403 10.32 -15.52 -17.10
N ALA A 404 11.29 -14.92 -16.41
CA ALA A 404 11.42 -15.07 -14.96
C ALA A 404 10.23 -14.49 -14.19
N LEU A 405 9.62 -13.39 -14.66
CA LEU A 405 8.40 -12.84 -14.08
C LEU A 405 7.21 -13.81 -14.21
N GLN A 406 7.08 -14.49 -15.36
CA GLN A 406 6.04 -15.50 -15.57
C GLN A 406 6.20 -16.67 -14.59
N GLU A 407 7.41 -17.21 -14.46
CA GLU A 407 7.72 -18.33 -13.57
C GLU A 407 7.51 -17.95 -12.09
N LEU A 408 8.06 -16.79 -11.68
CA LEU A 408 7.93 -16.30 -10.31
C LEU A 408 6.46 -15.99 -9.97
N SER A 409 5.69 -15.40 -10.90
CA SER A 409 4.26 -15.17 -10.72
C SER A 409 3.52 -16.47 -10.44
N PHE A 410 3.84 -17.55 -11.16
CA PHE A 410 3.20 -18.85 -10.94
C PHE A 410 3.53 -19.42 -9.56
N ILE A 411 4.81 -19.40 -9.17
CA ILE A 411 5.25 -19.89 -7.85
C ILE A 411 4.54 -19.13 -6.71
N LEU A 412 4.50 -17.80 -6.79
CA LEU A 412 3.89 -16.97 -5.76
C LEU A 412 2.37 -17.17 -5.69
N GLU A 413 1.70 -17.32 -6.84
CA GLU A 413 0.28 -17.66 -6.87
C GLU A 413 -0.01 -19.05 -6.28
N GLN A 414 0.85 -20.05 -6.52
CA GLN A 414 0.72 -21.38 -5.90
C GLN A 414 0.83 -21.29 -4.37
N LEU A 415 1.82 -20.54 -3.86
CA LEU A 415 1.97 -20.31 -2.42
C LEU A 415 0.73 -19.64 -1.81
N LEU A 416 0.19 -18.61 -2.46
CA LEU A 416 -1.03 -17.92 -1.99
C LEU A 416 -2.28 -18.80 -2.05
N SER A 417 -2.41 -19.63 -3.08
CA SER A 417 -3.61 -20.44 -3.28
C SER A 417 -3.68 -21.65 -2.35
N SER A 418 -2.56 -22.34 -2.10
CA SER A 418 -2.56 -23.62 -1.40
C SER A 418 -1.29 -23.91 -0.60
N GLY A 419 -0.29 -23.03 -0.65
CA GLY A 419 0.97 -23.21 0.07
C GLY A 419 0.78 -23.22 1.58
N THR A 420 1.68 -23.93 2.25
CA THR A 420 1.81 -23.90 3.72
C THR A 420 2.88 -22.89 4.14
N ARG A 421 2.88 -22.55 5.43
CA ARG A 421 3.98 -21.79 6.03
C ARG A 421 5.35 -22.44 5.76
N LYS A 422 5.45 -23.78 5.84
CA LYS A 422 6.72 -24.51 5.61
C LYS A 422 7.20 -24.42 4.16
N ASP A 423 6.29 -24.51 3.19
CA ASP A 423 6.63 -24.33 1.77
C ASP A 423 7.20 -22.92 1.53
N THR A 424 6.61 -21.94 2.22
CA THR A 424 7.01 -20.54 2.12
C THR A 424 8.33 -20.27 2.82
N GLU A 425 8.58 -20.88 3.98
CA GLU A 425 9.91 -20.86 4.62
C GLU A 425 10.97 -21.47 3.72
N THR A 426 10.66 -22.55 3.01
CA THR A 426 11.60 -23.19 2.08
C THR A 426 11.92 -22.26 0.91
N PHE A 427 10.90 -21.63 0.33
CA PHE A 427 11.05 -20.65 -0.74
C PHE A 427 11.86 -19.42 -0.29
N ILE A 428 11.54 -18.86 0.88
CA ILE A 428 12.27 -17.74 1.49
C ILE A 428 13.70 -18.13 1.83
N LYS A 429 13.96 -19.33 2.32
CA LYS A 429 15.33 -19.80 2.58
C LYS A 429 16.16 -19.84 1.30
N LYS A 430 15.54 -20.21 0.18
CA LYS A 430 16.22 -20.26 -1.13
C LYS A 430 16.51 -18.87 -1.68
N TYR A 431 15.57 -17.91 -1.60
CA TYR A 431 15.69 -16.63 -2.33
C TYR A 431 15.68 -15.37 -1.46
N GLY A 432 15.33 -15.45 -0.19
CA GLY A 432 15.16 -14.30 0.71
C GLY A 432 16.42 -13.82 1.42
N TYR A 433 17.59 -14.36 1.07
CA TYR A 433 18.85 -13.95 1.68
C TYR A 433 19.34 -12.60 1.14
N LEU A 434 19.96 -11.79 2.00
CA LEU A 434 20.65 -10.57 1.57
C LEU A 434 22.06 -10.96 1.13
N ASN A 435 22.35 -10.85 -0.17
CA ASN A 435 23.69 -11.11 -0.70
C ASN A 435 24.65 -9.98 -0.27
N GLU A 436 25.82 -10.31 0.27
CA GLU A 436 26.87 -9.31 0.57
C GLU A 436 27.31 -8.53 -0.67
N SER A 437 27.17 -9.11 -1.87
CA SER A 437 27.39 -8.38 -3.11
C SER A 437 26.47 -7.16 -3.18
N PHE A 438 25.20 -7.26 -2.73
CA PHE A 438 24.22 -6.16 -2.73
C PHE A 438 24.73 -4.92 -1.99
N GLU A 439 25.56 -5.11 -0.97
CA GLU A 439 26.10 -4.02 -0.15
C GLU A 439 27.22 -3.24 -0.84
N ARG A 440 27.91 -3.83 -1.83
CA ARG A 440 28.92 -3.14 -2.64
C ARG A 440 28.32 -2.18 -3.67
N TYR A 441 27.03 -2.31 -4.01
CA TYR A 441 26.31 -1.45 -4.99
C TYR A 441 25.85 -0.10 -4.41
N ILE A 442 26.28 0.23 -3.19
CA ILE A 442 25.54 1.11 -2.28
C ILE A 442 26.40 2.22 -1.65
N LEU A 443 27.74 2.14 -1.75
CA LEU A 443 28.66 3.18 -1.32
C LEU A 443 28.82 4.25 -2.40
#